data_AF-A0A3D0XU90-F1
#
_entry.id   AF-A0A3D0XU90-F1
#
_cell.length_a   1.000
_cell.length_b   1.000
_cell.length_c   1.000
_cell.angle_alpha   90.00
_cell.angle_beta   90.00
_cell.angle_gamma   90.00
#
_symmetry.space_group_name_H-M   'P 1'
#
loop_
_entity.id
_entity.type
_entity.pdbx_description
1 polymer ?
#
loop_
_entity_poly.entity_id
_entity_poly.type
_entity_poly.pdbx_seq_one_letter_code
_entity_poly.pdbx_strand_id
1 'polypeptide(L)'
;MATRGVHSPVTEIRRKVFTEVARLAYEGGDYSHNIEEVPYKIIPGERATYRDSIFLERAIVGERLRLAIGLPLRSVEQHAPVSDGIVESAIAEKYYDPPLVNVIKFACNACPEKSVHVTEMCQNCLDHPCRQVCPKHAISEENGKSVIDQDACIKCGRCISVCPYHAIIKVERPCAAACGMNAISSDEYGRATIDHNKCVSCGQCLVSCPFGAIADKGQIFQVVHAIMQGGEIYAAVAPAFVGQFGPKMTPEKLRGALQKLGFTDVEEVAVGADLCTIEEAHDFLENVPDKLPFLATSCCPAWSVMAKKEFPEYAKCISMALTPMVLTARRLKKEHPNCKVVFVGPCAAKKLEASRRSIRSDVDFVLT
;
A
#
# COMPACT_ATOMS: atom_id res chain seq x y z
N MET A 1 10.73 -7.82 11.70
CA MET A 1 10.43 -8.43 10.38
C MET A 1 8.96 -8.21 10.07
N ALA A 2 8.63 -7.57 8.94
CA ALA A 2 7.25 -7.49 8.47
C ALA A 2 6.83 -8.89 7.95
N THR A 3 5.60 -9.31 8.22
CA THR A 3 5.00 -10.61 7.83
C THR A 3 4.76 -10.75 6.31
N ARG A 4 5.60 -10.14 5.47
CA ARG A 4 5.45 -10.17 4.01
C ARG A 4 5.63 -11.59 3.50
N GLY A 5 4.66 -12.05 2.70
CA GLY A 5 4.65 -13.40 2.15
C GLY A 5 4.17 -14.48 3.12
N VAL A 6 3.85 -14.14 4.38
CA VAL A 6 3.31 -15.09 5.35
C VAL A 6 1.79 -14.98 5.39
N HIS A 7 1.11 -16.12 5.29
CA HIS A 7 -0.34 -16.17 5.44
C HIS A 7 -0.72 -15.75 6.87
N SER A 8 -1.60 -14.77 6.97
CA SER A 8 -2.10 -14.22 8.24
C SER A 8 -3.59 -13.89 8.15
N PRO A 9 -4.29 -13.78 9.30
CA PRO A 9 -5.69 -13.35 9.32
C PRO A 9 -5.98 -12.06 8.56
N VAL A 10 -5.05 -11.08 8.61
CA VAL A 10 -5.15 -9.83 7.86
C VAL A 10 -5.19 -10.09 6.35
N THR A 11 -4.28 -10.93 5.85
CA THR A 11 -4.23 -11.28 4.42
C THR A 11 -5.43 -12.11 3.99
N GLU A 12 -5.95 -12.98 4.86
CA GLU A 12 -7.12 -13.80 4.59
C GLU A 12 -8.38 -12.93 4.43
N ILE A 13 -8.65 -12.04 5.38
CA ILE A 13 -9.81 -11.15 5.31
C ILE A 13 -9.69 -10.22 4.09
N ARG A 14 -8.48 -9.69 3.79
CA ARG A 14 -8.27 -8.87 2.60
C ARG A 14 -8.61 -9.63 1.30
N ARG A 15 -8.20 -10.91 1.19
CA ARG A 15 -8.54 -11.76 0.05
C ARG A 15 -10.04 -12.01 -0.04
N LYS A 16 -10.70 -12.36 1.08
CA LYS A 16 -12.16 -12.54 1.15
C LYS A 16 -12.90 -11.28 0.67
N VAL A 17 -12.51 -10.09 1.15
CA VAL A 17 -13.08 -8.81 0.70
C VAL A 17 -12.97 -8.66 -0.81
N PHE A 18 -11.79 -8.83 -1.39
CA PHE A 18 -11.64 -8.71 -2.85
C PHE A 18 -12.40 -9.78 -3.64
N THR A 19 -12.47 -11.01 -3.13
CA THR A 19 -13.26 -12.09 -3.73
C THR A 19 -14.76 -11.76 -3.75
N GLU A 20 -15.30 -11.27 -2.64
CA GLU A 20 -16.72 -10.91 -2.57
C GLU A 20 -17.02 -9.66 -3.41
N VAL A 21 -16.13 -8.67 -3.48
CA VAL A 21 -16.30 -7.53 -4.39
C VAL A 21 -16.29 -7.97 -5.86
N ALA A 22 -15.38 -8.86 -6.25
CA ALA A 22 -15.35 -9.39 -7.61
C ALA A 22 -16.64 -10.17 -7.91
N ARG A 23 -17.08 -11.04 -6.98
CA ARG A 23 -18.32 -11.80 -7.12
C ARG A 23 -19.53 -10.89 -7.27
N LEU A 24 -19.65 -9.87 -6.41
CA LEU A 24 -20.69 -8.86 -6.46
C LEU A 24 -20.75 -8.19 -7.84
N ALA A 25 -19.60 -7.85 -8.42
CA ALA A 25 -19.54 -7.25 -9.74
C ALA A 25 -20.00 -8.23 -10.85
N TYR A 26 -19.55 -9.49 -10.83
CA TYR A 26 -19.91 -10.49 -11.85
C TYR A 26 -21.39 -10.93 -11.79
N GLU A 27 -21.96 -11.05 -10.59
CA GLU A 27 -23.36 -11.48 -10.40
C GLU A 27 -24.35 -10.40 -10.85
N GLY A 28 -23.97 -9.12 -10.77
CA GLY A 28 -24.83 -8.01 -11.13
C GLY A 28 -26.00 -7.79 -10.16
N GLY A 29 -27.02 -7.06 -10.61
CA GLY A 29 -28.26 -6.83 -9.86
C GLY A 29 -28.23 -5.57 -8.98
N ASP A 30 -28.92 -5.62 -7.84
CA ASP A 30 -28.99 -4.51 -6.88
C ASP A 30 -27.74 -4.48 -6.01
N TYR A 31 -26.71 -3.76 -6.48
CA TYR A 31 -25.46 -3.60 -5.73
C TYR A 31 -25.66 -2.93 -4.37
N SER A 32 -26.61 -1.99 -4.27
CA SER A 32 -26.87 -1.25 -3.03
C SER A 32 -27.41 -2.17 -1.94
N HIS A 33 -28.29 -3.10 -2.29
CA HIS A 33 -28.75 -4.12 -1.35
C HIS A 33 -27.66 -5.17 -1.07
N ASN A 34 -27.06 -5.72 -2.13
CA ASN A 34 -26.19 -6.89 -2.02
C ASN A 34 -24.90 -6.63 -1.23
N ILE A 35 -24.33 -5.42 -1.32
CA ILE A 35 -23.08 -5.09 -0.60
C ILE A 35 -23.27 -5.06 0.93
N GLU A 36 -24.47 -4.72 1.41
CA GLU A 36 -24.77 -4.65 2.85
C GLU A 36 -24.76 -6.04 3.50
N GLU A 37 -25.02 -7.09 2.74
CA GLU A 37 -24.94 -8.48 3.22
C GLU A 37 -23.51 -9.02 3.30
N VAL A 38 -22.59 -8.47 2.51
CA VAL A 38 -21.23 -9.01 2.36
C VAL A 38 -20.46 -9.05 3.69
N PRO A 39 -20.52 -8.04 4.59
CA PRO A 39 -19.90 -8.14 5.91
C PRO A 39 -20.36 -9.36 6.73
N TYR A 40 -21.62 -9.77 6.60
CA TYR A 40 -22.19 -10.93 7.28
C TYR A 40 -21.75 -12.26 6.65
N LYS A 41 -21.50 -12.28 5.33
CA LYS A 41 -20.92 -13.42 4.61
C LYS A 41 -19.45 -13.63 4.98
N ILE A 42 -18.68 -12.55 5.08
CA ILE A 42 -17.25 -12.60 5.44
C ILE A 42 -17.05 -12.94 6.91
N ILE A 43 -17.90 -12.40 7.80
CA ILE A 43 -17.85 -12.61 9.26
C ILE A 43 -19.20 -13.19 9.72
N PRO A 44 -19.40 -14.51 9.53
CA PRO A 44 -20.63 -15.18 9.92
C PRO A 44 -20.69 -15.43 11.43
N GLY A 45 -21.90 -15.76 11.91
CA GLY A 45 -22.14 -16.10 13.31
C GLY A 45 -22.36 -14.87 14.21
N GLU A 46 -22.21 -15.09 15.52
CA GLU A 46 -22.54 -14.11 16.57
C GLU A 46 -21.35 -13.68 17.43
N ARG A 47 -20.22 -14.40 17.35
CA ARG A 47 -19.01 -14.13 18.16
C ARG A 47 -17.90 -13.53 17.31
N ALA A 48 -17.24 -12.53 17.87
CA ALA A 48 -16.04 -11.94 17.26
C ALA A 48 -14.88 -12.94 17.29
N THR A 49 -13.99 -12.88 16.29
CA THR A 49 -12.85 -13.80 16.16
C THR A 49 -11.53 -13.12 16.54
N TYR A 50 -11.34 -11.86 16.15
CA TYR A 50 -10.08 -11.13 16.23
C TYR A 50 -10.16 -9.85 17.06
N ARG A 51 -11.36 -9.33 17.32
CA ARG A 51 -11.60 -8.08 18.05
C ARG A 51 -12.65 -8.25 19.13
N ASP A 52 -12.87 -7.21 19.91
CA ASP A 52 -13.76 -7.24 21.07
C ASP A 52 -15.25 -7.36 20.71
N SER A 53 -15.62 -7.07 19.45
CA SER A 53 -17.02 -7.04 19.02
C SER A 53 -17.18 -7.44 17.55
N ILE A 54 -18.17 -8.29 17.28
CA ILE A 54 -18.53 -8.71 15.91
C ILE A 54 -19.05 -7.53 15.08
N PHE A 55 -19.73 -6.58 15.73
CA PHE A 55 -20.20 -5.36 15.09
C PHE A 55 -19.03 -4.51 14.60
N LEU A 56 -17.97 -4.40 15.42
CA LEU A 56 -16.75 -3.70 15.03
C LEU A 56 -16.06 -4.39 13.86
N GLU A 57 -15.94 -5.71 13.87
CA GLU A 57 -15.34 -6.43 12.75
C GLU A 57 -16.12 -6.25 11.44
N ARG A 58 -17.46 -6.34 11.49
CA ARG A 58 -18.33 -6.11 10.32
C ARG A 58 -18.24 -4.68 9.81
N ALA A 59 -18.21 -3.69 10.70
CA ALA A 59 -18.03 -2.29 10.32
C ALA A 59 -16.67 -2.08 9.60
N ILE A 60 -15.60 -2.71 10.08
CA ILE A 60 -14.27 -2.63 9.44
C ILE A 60 -14.31 -3.28 8.06
N VAL A 61 -14.99 -4.43 7.93
CA VAL A 61 -15.19 -5.07 6.62
C VAL A 61 -15.98 -4.17 5.68
N GLY A 62 -17.03 -3.48 6.15
CA GLY A 62 -17.78 -2.49 5.39
C GLY A 62 -16.89 -1.41 4.78
N GLU A 63 -16.02 -0.78 5.58
CA GLU A 63 -15.07 0.22 5.06
C GLU A 63 -14.04 -0.36 4.09
N ARG A 64 -13.62 -1.61 4.28
CA ARG A 64 -12.75 -2.30 3.33
C ARG A 64 -13.45 -2.59 2.00
N LEU A 65 -14.74 -2.92 2.02
CA LEU A 65 -15.55 -3.10 0.82
C LEU A 65 -15.61 -1.79 0.04
N ARG A 66 -15.92 -0.67 0.71
CA ARG A 66 -15.93 0.68 0.10
C ARG A 66 -14.61 1.01 -0.58
N LEU A 67 -13.49 0.84 0.13
CA LEU A 67 -12.17 1.05 -0.47
C LEU A 67 -11.92 0.10 -1.65
N ALA A 68 -12.29 -1.18 -1.54
CA ALA A 68 -12.08 -2.17 -2.60
C ALA A 68 -12.85 -1.86 -3.90
N ILE A 69 -14.04 -1.27 -3.80
CA ILE A 69 -14.81 -0.77 -4.96
C ILE A 69 -14.34 0.61 -5.44
N GLY A 70 -13.43 1.29 -4.75
CA GLY A 70 -12.87 2.58 -5.15
C GLY A 70 -13.51 3.81 -4.48
N LEU A 71 -14.43 3.60 -3.53
CA LEU A 71 -15.10 4.67 -2.79
C LEU A 71 -14.25 5.18 -1.61
N PRO A 72 -14.47 6.43 -1.15
CA PRO A 72 -13.84 6.95 0.06
C PRO A 72 -14.36 6.26 1.33
N LEU A 73 -13.53 6.33 2.38
CA LEU A 73 -13.96 5.99 3.74
C LEU A 73 -15.05 6.94 4.20
N ARG A 74 -15.94 6.44 5.06
CA ARG A 74 -16.92 7.28 5.75
C ARG A 74 -16.32 7.81 7.05
N SER A 75 -16.67 9.04 7.42
CA SER A 75 -16.43 9.51 8.78
C SER A 75 -17.31 8.73 9.74
N VAL A 76 -16.79 8.38 10.92
CA VAL A 76 -17.57 7.72 11.98
C VAL A 76 -18.71 8.63 12.48
N GLU A 77 -18.57 9.95 12.29
CA GLU A 77 -19.58 10.94 12.67
C GLU A 77 -20.75 11.00 11.67
N GLN A 78 -20.59 10.43 10.47
CA GLN A 78 -21.58 10.49 9.41
C GLN A 78 -22.37 9.19 9.35
N HIS A 79 -23.70 9.29 9.46
CA HIS A 79 -24.58 8.17 9.21
C HIS A 79 -24.81 8.03 7.69
N ALA A 80 -24.10 7.08 7.07
CA ALA A 80 -24.32 6.68 5.68
C ALA A 80 -24.23 5.15 5.57
N PRO A 81 -24.99 4.49 4.69
CA PRO A 81 -24.88 3.05 4.46
C PRO A 81 -23.57 2.66 3.75
N VAL A 82 -23.20 1.37 3.73
CA VAL A 82 -21.97 0.92 3.05
C VAL A 82 -22.09 1.13 1.55
N SER A 83 -23.31 0.96 1.03
CA SER A 83 -23.75 1.15 -0.35
C SER A 83 -23.72 2.60 -0.85
N ASP A 84 -23.56 3.59 0.01
CA ASP A 84 -23.58 5.00 -0.41
C ASP A 84 -22.51 5.31 -1.49
N GLY A 85 -22.92 5.72 -2.68
CA GLY A 85 -22.04 5.99 -3.82
C GLY A 85 -21.70 4.77 -4.71
N ILE A 86 -22.27 3.59 -4.44
CA ILE A 86 -21.89 2.35 -5.17
C ILE A 86 -22.29 2.38 -6.64
N VAL A 87 -23.44 2.99 -6.98
CA VAL A 87 -23.95 3.03 -8.34
C VAL A 87 -23.06 3.91 -9.22
N GLU A 88 -22.59 5.03 -8.69
CA GLU A 88 -21.64 5.93 -9.32
C GLU A 88 -20.27 5.26 -9.52
N SER A 89 -19.92 4.34 -8.64
CA SER A 89 -18.70 3.53 -8.73
C SER A 89 -18.81 2.35 -9.69
N ALA A 90 -20.04 1.95 -10.07
CA ALA A 90 -20.36 0.82 -10.96
C ALA A 90 -20.19 1.18 -12.45
N ILE A 91 -19.03 1.74 -12.81
CA ILE A 91 -18.71 2.18 -14.16
C ILE A 91 -17.49 1.44 -14.72
N ALA A 92 -17.42 1.30 -16.03
CA ALA A 92 -16.30 0.68 -16.75
C ALA A 92 -15.21 1.67 -17.17
N GLU A 93 -15.09 2.75 -16.40
CA GLU A 93 -14.08 3.79 -16.57
C GLU A 93 -13.28 3.96 -15.29
N LYS A 94 -12.09 4.55 -15.45
CA LYS A 94 -11.20 4.78 -14.33
C LYS A 94 -11.74 5.90 -13.43
N TYR A 95 -12.30 5.52 -12.29
CA TYR A 95 -12.64 6.45 -11.23
C TYR A 95 -11.50 6.52 -10.20
N TYR A 96 -11.00 7.72 -9.91
CA TYR A 96 -10.04 7.95 -8.84
C TYR A 96 -10.41 9.21 -8.06
N ASP A 97 -10.83 8.99 -6.82
CA ASP A 97 -11.03 10.03 -5.83
C ASP A 97 -9.85 10.01 -4.83
N PRO A 98 -9.06 11.09 -4.67
CA PRO A 98 -7.99 11.13 -3.68
C PRO A 98 -8.51 11.14 -2.24
N PRO A 99 -7.78 10.58 -1.26
CA PRO A 99 -6.46 9.97 -1.36
C PRO A 99 -6.50 8.46 -1.67
N LEU A 100 -5.40 7.92 -2.22
CA LEU A 100 -5.31 6.50 -2.57
C LEU A 100 -5.18 5.58 -1.35
N VAL A 101 -4.28 5.94 -0.42
CA VAL A 101 -4.00 5.17 0.80
C VAL A 101 -4.74 5.79 1.97
N ASN A 102 -5.50 4.98 2.67
CA ASN A 102 -6.46 5.42 3.69
C ASN A 102 -6.27 4.65 4.99
N VAL A 103 -6.57 5.29 6.13
CA VAL A 103 -6.57 4.66 7.45
C VAL A 103 -8.01 4.52 7.94
N ILE A 104 -8.47 3.30 8.12
CA ILE A 104 -9.76 3.00 8.77
C ILE A 104 -9.56 3.27 10.27
N LYS A 105 -9.99 4.46 10.72
CA LYS A 105 -9.66 4.99 12.04
C LYS A 105 -10.02 4.04 13.18
N PHE A 106 -11.23 3.48 13.16
CA PHE A 106 -11.70 2.55 14.19
C PHE A 106 -11.14 1.12 14.04
N ALA A 107 -10.41 0.81 12.96
CA ALA A 107 -9.62 -0.41 12.86
C ALA A 107 -8.21 -0.26 13.47
N CYS A 108 -7.75 0.98 13.63
CA CYS A 108 -6.41 1.30 14.13
C CYS A 108 -6.28 1.00 15.63
N ASN A 109 -5.23 0.30 16.02
CA ASN A 109 -4.95 -0.02 17.43
C ASN A 109 -4.32 1.15 18.23
N ALA A 110 -4.23 2.34 17.64
CA ALA A 110 -3.57 3.50 18.27
C ALA A 110 -2.19 3.18 18.88
N CYS A 111 -1.36 2.42 18.15
CA CYS A 111 -0.04 2.01 18.63
C CYS A 111 0.80 3.23 19.03
N PRO A 112 1.56 3.17 20.13
CA PRO A 112 2.32 4.31 20.62
C PRO A 112 3.32 4.82 19.57
N GLU A 113 3.62 6.11 19.67
CA GLU A 113 4.64 6.75 18.83
C GLU A 113 6.03 6.25 19.19
N LYS A 114 7.03 6.71 18.42
CA LYS A 114 8.42 6.34 18.65
C LYS A 114 8.87 6.81 20.04
N SER A 115 9.20 5.87 20.91
CA SER A 115 9.66 6.11 22.28
C SER A 115 10.65 5.02 22.73
N VAL A 116 11.39 5.31 23.80
CA VAL A 116 12.35 4.35 24.38
C VAL A 116 12.02 4.20 25.86
N HIS A 117 11.73 2.98 26.29
CA HIS A 117 11.29 2.69 27.64
C HIS A 117 12.21 1.67 28.30
N VAL A 118 12.42 1.84 29.60
CA VAL A 118 13.04 0.83 30.45
C VAL A 118 11.93 -0.05 31.00
N THR A 119 12.12 -1.36 30.91
CA THR A 119 11.16 -2.36 31.38
C THR A 119 11.52 -2.82 32.80
N GLU A 120 10.62 -3.63 33.35
CA GLU A 120 10.82 -4.29 34.65
C GLU A 120 12.03 -5.23 34.70
N MET A 121 12.62 -5.57 33.55
CA MET A 121 13.82 -6.41 33.46
C MET A 121 15.11 -5.68 33.84
N CYS A 122 15.06 -4.37 34.09
CA CYS A 122 16.23 -3.58 34.49
C CYS A 122 16.85 -4.11 35.79
N GLN A 123 18.17 -4.28 35.80
CA GLN A 123 18.92 -4.84 36.95
C GLN A 123 19.67 -3.77 37.77
N ASN A 124 19.50 -2.49 37.46
CA ASN A 124 20.21 -1.39 38.12
C ASN A 124 21.73 -1.62 38.22
N CYS A 125 22.35 -1.96 37.09
CA CYS A 125 23.76 -2.32 37.04
C CYS A 125 24.62 -1.17 37.57
N LEU A 126 25.60 -1.47 38.43
CA LEU A 126 26.52 -0.48 38.99
C LEU A 126 27.25 0.36 37.91
N ASP A 127 27.58 -0.25 36.76
CA ASP A 127 28.27 0.42 35.65
C ASP A 127 27.35 1.38 34.84
N HIS A 128 26.03 1.18 34.90
CA HIS A 128 25.03 1.91 34.12
C HIS A 128 25.46 2.22 32.66
N PRO A 129 25.79 1.20 31.84
CA PRO A 129 26.30 1.43 30.48
C PRO A 129 25.30 2.22 29.62
N CYS A 130 24.00 2.05 29.87
CA CYS A 130 22.93 2.82 29.23
C CYS A 130 23.06 4.34 29.44
N ARG A 131 23.47 4.77 30.64
CA ARG A 131 23.67 6.17 31.00
C ARG A 131 24.94 6.73 30.36
N GLN A 132 26.03 5.95 30.39
CA GLN A 132 27.34 6.36 29.86
C GLN A 132 27.29 6.64 28.36
N VAL A 133 26.53 5.84 27.59
CA VAL A 133 26.44 6.02 26.13
C VAL A 133 25.39 7.03 25.69
N CYS A 134 24.60 7.61 26.63
CA CYS A 134 23.51 8.51 26.28
C CYS A 134 24.06 9.93 25.97
N PRO A 135 24.00 10.39 24.71
CA PRO A 135 24.60 11.67 24.31
C PRO A 135 23.85 12.91 24.83
N LYS A 136 22.63 12.71 25.35
CA LYS A 136 21.79 13.76 25.91
C LYS A 136 21.65 13.66 27.43
N HIS A 137 22.34 12.71 28.06
CA HIS A 137 22.24 12.42 29.50
C HIS A 137 20.80 12.25 29.99
N ALA A 138 19.92 11.73 29.13
CA ALA A 138 18.48 11.59 29.38
C ALA A 138 18.11 10.40 30.29
N ILE A 139 19.07 9.80 31.00
CA ILE A 139 18.83 8.60 31.82
C ILE A 139 19.23 8.88 33.27
N SER A 140 18.24 8.78 34.16
CA SER A 140 18.37 8.91 35.61
C SER A 140 18.12 7.56 36.30
N GLU A 141 18.39 7.49 37.60
CA GLU A 141 17.99 6.36 38.44
C GLU A 141 16.82 6.79 39.34
N GLU A 142 15.76 6.00 39.36
CA GLU A 142 14.62 6.18 40.25
C GLU A 142 14.15 4.81 40.73
N ASN A 143 13.92 4.66 42.05
CA ASN A 143 13.45 3.42 42.67
C ASN A 143 14.26 2.17 42.30
N GLY A 144 15.59 2.32 42.20
CA GLY A 144 16.49 1.23 41.85
C GLY A 144 16.32 0.73 40.41
N LYS A 145 15.87 1.59 39.48
CA LYS A 145 15.83 1.33 38.05
C LYS A 145 16.27 2.54 37.27
N SER A 146 16.78 2.31 36.06
CA SER A 146 17.02 3.39 35.11
C SER A 146 15.69 3.92 34.56
N VAL A 147 15.52 5.24 34.53
CA VAL A 147 14.37 5.93 33.92
C VAL A 147 14.87 6.83 32.81
N ILE A 148 14.13 6.89 31.71
CA ILE A 148 14.47 7.71 30.54
C ILE A 148 13.51 8.89 30.45
N ASP A 149 14.06 10.09 30.58
CA ASP A 149 13.37 11.33 30.28
C ASP A 149 13.06 11.40 28.77
N GLN A 150 11.78 11.37 28.41
CA GLN A 150 11.35 11.37 27.02
C GLN A 150 11.55 12.73 26.33
N ASP A 151 11.60 13.83 27.08
CA ASP A 151 11.78 15.18 26.54
C ASP A 151 13.24 15.40 26.12
N ALA A 152 14.18 14.89 26.92
CA ALA A 152 15.61 14.91 26.58
C ALA A 152 16.01 13.81 25.58
N CYS A 153 15.28 12.71 25.49
CA CYS A 153 15.63 11.54 24.68
C CYS A 153 15.42 11.78 23.18
N ILE A 154 16.51 11.78 22.41
CA ILE A 154 16.49 11.83 20.93
C ILE A 154 16.22 10.47 20.26
N LYS A 155 15.83 9.45 21.03
CA LYS A 155 15.41 8.12 20.54
C LYS A 155 16.45 7.42 19.63
N CYS A 156 17.73 7.67 19.88
CA CYS A 156 18.85 7.16 19.08
C CYS A 156 19.12 5.66 19.25
N GLY A 157 18.64 5.05 20.35
CA GLY A 157 18.74 3.62 20.60
C GLY A 157 20.10 3.11 21.12
N ARG A 158 21.08 3.98 21.40
CA ARG A 158 22.40 3.57 21.95
C ARG A 158 22.28 2.82 23.28
N CYS A 159 21.39 3.26 24.16
CA CYS A 159 21.13 2.60 25.44
C CYS A 159 20.60 1.17 25.27
N ILE A 160 19.90 0.88 24.17
CA ILE A 160 19.35 -0.45 23.87
C ILE A 160 20.47 -1.40 23.47
N SER A 161 21.36 -0.97 22.58
CA SER A 161 22.45 -1.80 22.07
C SER A 161 23.47 -2.21 23.13
N VAL A 162 23.59 -1.42 24.21
CA VAL A 162 24.56 -1.70 25.30
C VAL A 162 23.93 -2.35 26.52
N CYS A 163 22.61 -2.53 26.57
CA CYS A 163 21.96 -3.15 27.72
C CYS A 163 22.13 -4.67 27.65
N PRO A 164 22.94 -5.31 28.52
CA PRO A 164 23.20 -6.74 28.44
C PRO A 164 21.96 -7.58 28.79
N TYR A 165 20.99 -6.99 29.49
CA TYR A 165 19.73 -7.64 29.91
C TYR A 165 18.57 -7.39 28.94
N HIS A 166 18.79 -6.64 27.85
CA HIS A 166 17.72 -6.22 26.92
C HIS A 166 16.53 -5.55 27.62
N ALA A 167 16.79 -4.88 28.75
CA ALA A 167 15.78 -4.23 29.58
C ALA A 167 15.29 -2.89 29.02
N ILE A 168 15.89 -2.39 27.95
CA ILE A 168 15.50 -1.14 27.30
C ILE A 168 14.93 -1.49 25.94
N ILE A 169 13.67 -1.12 25.72
CA ILE A 169 12.95 -1.39 24.48
C ILE A 169 12.69 -0.09 23.74
N LYS A 170 12.79 -0.14 22.41
CA LYS A 170 12.28 0.90 21.54
C LYS A 170 10.93 0.46 21.02
N VAL A 171 9.91 1.27 21.28
CA VAL A 171 8.58 1.07 20.74
C VAL A 171 8.39 2.08 19.63
N GLU A 172 7.84 1.64 18.50
CA GLU A 172 7.55 2.49 17.36
C GLU A 172 6.39 1.86 16.59
N ARG A 173 5.37 2.66 16.25
CA ARG A 173 4.25 2.14 15.47
C ARG A 173 4.72 1.58 14.11
N PRO A 174 4.32 0.36 13.74
CA PRO A 174 4.84 -0.30 12.53
C PRO A 174 4.62 0.47 11.22
N CYS A 175 3.50 1.17 11.10
CA CYS A 175 3.19 1.96 9.91
C CYS A 175 4.12 3.17 9.75
N ALA A 176 4.41 3.93 10.83
CA ALA A 176 5.33 5.06 10.76
C ALA A 176 6.78 4.61 10.60
N ALA A 177 7.20 3.54 11.30
CA ALA A 177 8.53 2.94 11.13
C ALA A 177 8.80 2.52 9.67
N ALA A 178 7.77 2.09 8.94
CA ALA A 178 7.87 1.71 7.53
C ALA A 178 7.74 2.88 6.54
N CYS A 179 7.44 4.09 7.01
CA CYS A 179 7.21 5.25 6.16
C CYS A 179 8.50 6.05 5.94
N GLY A 180 9.17 5.82 4.80
CA GLY A 180 10.39 6.55 4.45
C GLY A 180 10.21 8.08 4.28
N MET A 181 8.97 8.54 4.05
CA MET A 181 8.64 9.97 3.94
C MET A 181 8.33 10.65 5.28
N ASN A 182 8.32 9.90 6.40
CA ASN A 182 7.85 10.39 7.70
C ASN A 182 6.46 11.07 7.62
N ALA A 183 5.56 10.50 6.81
CA ALA A 183 4.24 11.03 6.51
C ALA A 183 3.13 10.51 7.46
N ILE A 184 3.49 9.78 8.53
CA ILE A 184 2.50 9.17 9.43
C ILE A 184 2.72 9.67 10.85
N SER A 185 1.68 10.29 11.41
CA SER A 185 1.61 10.78 12.80
C SER A 185 0.40 10.19 13.51
N SER A 186 0.13 10.63 14.74
CA SER A 186 -1.08 10.30 15.49
C SER A 186 -2.10 11.44 15.45
N ASP A 187 -3.39 11.12 15.42
CA ASP A 187 -4.45 12.07 15.77
C ASP A 187 -4.60 12.22 17.30
N GLU A 188 -5.55 13.05 17.72
CA GLU A 188 -5.85 13.33 19.14
C GLU A 188 -6.23 12.08 19.95
N TYR A 189 -6.70 11.02 19.28
CA TYR A 189 -7.04 9.73 19.88
C TYR A 189 -5.92 8.70 19.77
N GLY A 190 -4.71 9.13 19.38
CA GLY A 190 -3.56 8.26 19.19
C GLY A 190 -3.62 7.39 17.94
N ARG A 191 -4.60 7.54 17.04
CA ARG A 191 -4.75 6.69 15.85
C ARG A 191 -3.88 7.21 14.70
N ALA A 192 -3.51 6.35 13.76
CA ALA A 192 -2.67 6.76 12.64
C ALA A 192 -3.37 7.78 11.71
N THR A 193 -2.64 8.84 11.34
CA THR A 193 -3.03 9.85 10.36
C THR A 193 -1.92 9.97 9.32
N ILE A 194 -2.30 10.14 8.05
CA ILE A 194 -1.36 10.27 6.94
C ILE A 194 -1.36 11.73 6.48
N ASP A 195 -0.18 12.36 6.45
CA ASP A 195 0.04 13.62 5.75
C ASP A 195 0.13 13.34 4.25
N HIS A 196 -0.94 13.67 3.53
CA HIS A 196 -1.05 13.44 2.09
C HIS A 196 -0.15 14.36 1.26
N ASN A 197 0.36 15.46 1.82
CA ASN A 197 1.32 16.32 1.12
C ASN A 197 2.70 15.64 1.04
N LYS A 198 3.08 14.89 2.08
CA LYS A 198 4.34 14.11 2.11
C LYS A 198 4.21 12.74 1.48
N CYS A 199 3.05 12.09 1.61
CA CYS A 199 2.84 10.72 1.15
C CYS A 199 3.10 10.57 -0.36
N VAL A 200 3.83 9.51 -0.72
CA VAL A 200 4.08 9.09 -2.13
C VAL A 200 3.33 7.81 -2.52
N SER A 201 2.39 7.38 -1.67
CA SER A 201 1.51 6.21 -1.87
C SER A 201 2.23 4.89 -2.19
N CYS A 202 3.43 4.69 -1.65
CA CYS A 202 4.25 3.48 -1.90
C CYS A 202 3.65 2.18 -1.35
N GLY A 203 2.67 2.26 -0.44
CA GLY A 203 2.01 1.08 0.11
C GLY A 203 2.71 0.42 1.31
N GLN A 204 3.88 0.92 1.77
CA GLN A 204 4.64 0.24 2.81
C GLN A 204 3.94 0.20 4.18
N CYS A 205 3.15 1.22 4.50
CA CYS A 205 2.36 1.23 5.73
C CYS A 205 1.21 0.22 5.72
N LEU A 206 0.67 -0.16 4.55
CA LEU A 206 -0.39 -1.16 4.40
C LEU A 206 0.12 -2.54 4.80
N VAL A 207 1.25 -2.94 4.23
CA VAL A 207 1.84 -4.27 4.46
C VAL A 207 2.52 -4.40 5.81
N SER A 208 2.88 -3.28 6.45
CA SER A 208 3.51 -3.26 7.77
C SER A 208 2.50 -3.14 8.92
N CYS A 209 1.23 -2.81 8.66
CA CYS A 209 0.21 -2.68 9.71
C CYS A 209 -0.31 -4.08 10.13
N PRO A 210 0.02 -4.58 11.34
CA PRO A 210 -0.42 -5.90 11.78
C PRO A 210 -1.93 -5.96 12.08
N PHE A 211 -2.60 -4.81 12.22
CA PHE A 211 -4.04 -4.71 12.47
C PHE A 211 -4.87 -4.61 11.18
N GLY A 212 -4.22 -4.49 10.02
CA GLY A 212 -4.87 -4.27 8.73
C GLY A 212 -5.74 -3.01 8.69
N ALA A 213 -5.34 -1.96 9.41
CA ALA A 213 -6.10 -0.71 9.51
C ALA A 213 -5.87 0.24 8.33
N ILE A 214 -4.85 -0.02 7.50
CA ILE A 214 -4.49 0.82 6.36
C ILE A 214 -4.75 0.03 5.08
N ALA A 215 -5.49 0.62 4.15
CA ALA A 215 -5.85 0.01 2.88
C ALA A 215 -5.85 1.06 1.76
N ASP A 216 -5.63 0.61 0.53
CA ASP A 216 -5.72 1.44 -0.67
C ASP A 216 -7.06 1.27 -1.38
N LYS A 217 -7.45 2.29 -2.17
CA LYS A 217 -8.61 2.19 -3.06
C LYS A 217 -8.33 1.18 -4.19
N GLY A 218 -9.25 0.24 -4.38
CA GLY A 218 -9.22 -0.78 -5.42
C GLY A 218 -9.80 -0.30 -6.74
N GLN A 219 -9.58 -1.09 -7.79
CA GLN A 219 -10.20 -0.90 -9.11
C GLN A 219 -10.80 -2.21 -9.65
N ILE A 220 -10.97 -3.21 -8.77
CA ILE A 220 -11.43 -4.55 -9.17
C ILE A 220 -12.87 -4.51 -9.67
N PHE A 221 -13.71 -3.68 -9.04
CA PHE A 221 -15.12 -3.51 -9.39
C PHE A 221 -15.28 -2.93 -10.80
N GLN A 222 -14.54 -1.86 -11.11
CA GLN A 222 -14.55 -1.23 -12.43
C GLN A 222 -13.95 -2.13 -13.52
N VAL A 223 -12.91 -2.90 -13.20
CA VAL A 223 -12.34 -3.88 -14.15
C VAL A 223 -13.36 -4.95 -14.50
N VAL A 224 -14.07 -5.51 -13.52
CA VAL A 224 -15.10 -6.52 -13.78
C VAL A 224 -16.24 -5.93 -14.61
N HIS A 225 -16.70 -4.71 -14.34
CA HIS A 225 -17.67 -4.03 -15.20
C HIS A 225 -17.17 -3.82 -16.63
N ALA A 226 -15.89 -3.47 -16.80
CA ALA A 226 -15.30 -3.35 -18.12
C ALA A 226 -15.32 -4.71 -18.86
N ILE A 227 -14.99 -5.80 -18.18
CA ILE A 227 -15.07 -7.16 -18.74
C ILE A 227 -16.51 -7.52 -19.14
N MET A 228 -17.49 -7.21 -18.29
CA MET A 228 -18.89 -7.53 -18.55
C MET A 228 -19.53 -6.70 -19.67
N GLN A 229 -19.06 -5.47 -19.89
CA GLN A 229 -19.49 -4.65 -21.04
C GLN A 229 -18.97 -5.18 -22.38
N GLY A 230 -17.99 -6.10 -22.36
CA GLY A 230 -17.35 -6.65 -23.54
C GLY A 230 -16.26 -5.73 -24.10
N GLY A 231 -15.62 -6.21 -25.18
CA GLY A 231 -14.46 -5.57 -25.80
C GLY A 231 -13.15 -6.29 -25.48
N GLU A 232 -12.06 -5.82 -26.09
CA GLU A 232 -10.75 -6.43 -25.89
C GLU A 232 -10.08 -5.85 -24.64
N ILE A 233 -9.80 -6.70 -23.65
CA ILE A 233 -9.17 -6.30 -22.38
C ILE A 233 -7.93 -7.15 -22.15
N TYR A 234 -6.76 -6.50 -22.16
CA TYR A 234 -5.48 -7.16 -21.97
C TYR A 234 -4.96 -6.93 -20.54
N ALA A 235 -4.47 -8.00 -19.92
CA ALA A 235 -3.77 -7.90 -18.65
C ALA A 235 -2.27 -7.71 -18.89
N ALA A 236 -1.73 -6.54 -18.53
CA ALA A 236 -0.30 -6.26 -18.52
C ALA A 236 0.29 -6.64 -17.15
N VAL A 237 0.88 -7.83 -17.04
CA VAL A 237 1.31 -8.41 -15.75
C VAL A 237 2.77 -8.05 -15.45
N ALA A 238 3.03 -7.52 -14.24
CA ALA A 238 4.36 -7.17 -13.78
C ALA A 238 5.21 -8.43 -13.50
N PRO A 239 6.52 -8.45 -13.84
CA PRO A 239 7.39 -9.63 -13.70
C PRO A 239 7.44 -10.25 -12.30
N ALA A 240 7.16 -9.46 -11.26
CA ALA A 240 7.12 -9.91 -9.88
C ALA A 240 6.11 -11.04 -9.60
N PHE A 241 5.13 -11.29 -10.50
CA PHE A 241 4.09 -12.30 -10.29
C PHE A 241 4.65 -13.71 -10.04
N VAL A 242 5.79 -14.06 -10.65
CA VAL A 242 6.41 -15.38 -10.54
C VAL A 242 6.74 -15.74 -9.08
N GLY A 243 7.13 -14.74 -8.27
CA GLY A 243 7.44 -14.94 -6.85
C GLY A 243 6.22 -14.85 -5.91
N GLN A 244 5.07 -14.38 -6.38
CA GLN A 244 3.93 -14.04 -5.52
C GLN A 244 2.92 -15.17 -5.34
N PHE A 245 2.76 -16.04 -6.35
CA PHE A 245 1.76 -17.10 -6.36
C PHE A 245 2.32 -18.48 -5.95
N GLY A 246 3.55 -18.50 -5.43
CA GLY A 246 4.23 -19.71 -4.97
C GLY A 246 4.79 -20.58 -6.11
N PRO A 247 5.56 -21.63 -5.78
CA PRO A 247 6.35 -22.38 -6.76
C PRO A 247 5.53 -23.21 -7.75
N LYS A 248 4.22 -23.39 -7.50
CA LYS A 248 3.33 -24.18 -8.38
C LYS A 248 2.68 -23.34 -9.49
N MET A 249 2.78 -22.02 -9.42
CA MET A 249 2.24 -21.11 -10.42
C MET A 249 3.20 -21.02 -11.60
N THR A 250 2.69 -21.19 -12.82
CA THR A 250 3.45 -21.00 -14.06
C THR A 250 2.79 -19.88 -14.89
N PRO A 251 3.53 -19.24 -15.82
CA PRO A 251 2.97 -18.21 -16.69
C PRO A 251 1.72 -18.68 -17.46
N GLU A 252 1.68 -19.94 -17.91
CA GLU A 252 0.55 -20.52 -18.66
C GLU A 252 -0.69 -20.67 -17.79
N LYS A 253 -0.51 -21.10 -16.53
CA LYS A 253 -1.61 -21.19 -15.56
C LYS A 253 -2.18 -19.82 -15.24
N LEU A 254 -1.32 -18.81 -15.10
CA LEU A 254 -1.76 -17.44 -14.85
C LEU A 254 -2.53 -16.89 -16.07
N ARG A 255 -2.00 -17.09 -17.28
CA ARG A 255 -2.66 -16.70 -18.53
C ARG A 255 -4.04 -17.34 -18.65
N GLY A 256 -4.14 -18.65 -18.49
CA GLY A 256 -5.41 -19.36 -18.55
C GLY A 256 -6.40 -18.96 -17.45
N ALA A 257 -5.91 -18.62 -16.24
CA ALA A 257 -6.76 -18.13 -15.16
C ALA A 257 -7.34 -16.74 -15.47
N LEU A 258 -6.52 -15.82 -15.99
CA LEU A 258 -6.98 -14.48 -16.39
C LEU A 258 -7.96 -14.54 -17.58
N GLN A 259 -7.72 -15.42 -18.56
CA GLN A 259 -8.66 -15.64 -19.65
C GLN A 259 -10.02 -16.17 -19.16
N LYS A 260 -10.02 -17.09 -18.18
CA LYS A 260 -11.26 -17.55 -17.53
C LYS A 260 -12.01 -16.46 -16.77
N LEU A 261 -11.31 -15.42 -16.31
CA LEU A 261 -11.92 -14.24 -15.70
C LEU A 261 -12.47 -13.25 -16.74
N GLY A 262 -12.22 -13.46 -18.03
CA GLY A 262 -12.75 -12.64 -19.12
C GLY A 262 -11.74 -11.67 -19.74
N PHE A 263 -10.45 -11.77 -19.40
CA PHE A 263 -9.41 -11.07 -20.15
C PHE A 263 -9.22 -11.71 -21.54
N THR A 264 -8.98 -10.89 -22.55
CA THR A 264 -8.69 -11.34 -23.93
C THR A 264 -7.37 -12.07 -23.98
N ASP A 265 -6.31 -11.45 -23.46
CA ASP A 265 -5.02 -12.10 -23.31
C ASP A 265 -4.15 -11.42 -22.23
N VAL A 266 -2.98 -12.01 -21.98
CA VAL A 266 -2.01 -11.56 -20.98
C VAL A 266 -0.67 -11.23 -21.66
N GLU A 267 -0.16 -10.03 -21.42
CA GLU A 267 1.16 -9.59 -21.87
C GLU A 267 2.05 -9.35 -20.65
N GLU A 268 3.27 -9.86 -20.69
CA GLU A 268 4.24 -9.60 -19.63
C GLU A 268 4.89 -8.23 -19.80
N VAL A 269 4.89 -7.44 -18.72
CA VAL A 269 5.48 -6.09 -18.70
C VAL A 269 7.01 -6.10 -18.83
N ALA A 270 7.64 -7.28 -18.80
CA ALA A 270 9.07 -7.46 -19.08
C ALA A 270 9.47 -6.84 -20.42
N VAL A 271 8.63 -6.93 -21.45
CA VAL A 271 8.94 -6.29 -22.75
C VAL A 271 9.03 -4.77 -22.61
N GLY A 272 8.12 -4.15 -21.85
CA GLY A 272 8.23 -2.73 -21.53
C GLY A 272 9.45 -2.39 -20.68
N ALA A 273 9.97 -3.34 -19.90
CA ALA A 273 11.20 -3.15 -19.11
C ALA A 273 12.44 -3.15 -20.01
N ASP A 274 12.50 -4.02 -21.01
CA ASP A 274 13.56 -4.01 -22.01
C ASP A 274 13.57 -2.69 -22.80
N LEU A 275 12.39 -2.24 -23.26
CA LEU A 275 12.25 -0.96 -23.96
C LEU A 275 12.68 0.23 -23.08
N CYS A 276 12.24 0.26 -21.82
CA CYS A 276 12.64 1.29 -20.85
C CYS A 276 14.15 1.30 -20.63
N THR A 277 14.77 0.11 -20.55
CA THR A 277 16.21 -0.03 -20.33
C THR A 277 17.00 0.52 -21.50
N ILE A 278 16.57 0.23 -22.73
CA ILE A 278 17.20 0.76 -23.95
C ILE A 278 17.11 2.29 -23.95
N GLU A 279 15.93 2.86 -23.70
CA GLU A 279 15.73 4.32 -23.66
C GLU A 279 16.57 4.98 -22.55
N GLU A 280 16.53 4.46 -21.32
CA GLU A 280 17.35 4.98 -20.20
C GLU A 280 18.86 4.85 -20.47
N ALA A 281 19.31 3.79 -21.17
CA ALA A 281 20.71 3.63 -21.53
C ALA A 281 21.17 4.67 -22.56
N HIS A 282 20.34 4.96 -23.57
CA HIS A 282 20.61 6.04 -24.52
C HIS A 282 20.67 7.40 -23.82
N ASP A 283 19.68 7.72 -22.98
CA ASP A 283 19.67 8.96 -22.19
C ASP A 283 20.91 9.08 -21.29
N PHE A 284 21.35 7.98 -20.69
CA PHE A 284 22.55 7.95 -19.85
C PHE A 284 23.80 8.30 -20.68
N LEU A 285 24.01 7.64 -21.81
CA LEU A 285 25.19 7.82 -22.65
C LEU A 285 25.26 9.23 -23.27
N GLU A 286 24.12 9.85 -23.56
CA GLU A 286 24.07 11.19 -24.17
C GLU A 286 24.20 12.35 -23.18
N ASN A 287 23.89 12.12 -21.90
CA ASN A 287 23.80 13.19 -20.90
C ASN A 287 24.81 13.07 -19.77
N VAL A 288 25.32 11.87 -19.44
CA VAL A 288 26.25 11.65 -18.33
C VAL A 288 27.65 11.31 -18.84
N PRO A 289 28.72 11.94 -18.33
CA PRO A 289 28.74 12.97 -17.28
C PRO A 289 28.63 14.42 -17.82
N ASP A 290 28.58 14.62 -19.14
CA ASP A 290 28.82 15.93 -19.76
C ASP A 290 27.75 16.99 -19.45
N LYS A 291 26.47 16.60 -19.37
CA LYS A 291 25.32 17.50 -19.12
C LYS A 291 24.73 17.31 -17.72
N LEU A 292 24.79 16.09 -17.18
CA LEU A 292 24.25 15.70 -15.89
C LEU A 292 25.31 14.92 -15.10
N PRO A 293 25.44 15.14 -13.77
CA PRO A 293 26.42 14.43 -12.95
C PRO A 293 26.11 12.92 -12.81
N PHE A 294 24.83 12.55 -12.90
CA PHE A 294 24.34 11.18 -12.89
C PHE A 294 22.93 11.13 -13.49
N LEU A 295 22.44 9.92 -13.78
CA LEU A 295 21.05 9.67 -14.14
C LEU A 295 20.46 8.63 -13.17
N ALA A 296 19.40 9.00 -12.48
CA ALA A 296 18.61 8.13 -11.63
C ALA A 296 17.41 7.57 -12.40
N THR A 297 17.02 6.34 -12.09
CA THR A 297 15.90 5.65 -12.72
C THR A 297 14.55 6.32 -12.41
N SER A 298 13.58 6.13 -13.31
CA SER A 298 12.25 6.77 -13.20
C SER A 298 11.09 5.79 -12.99
N CYS A 299 11.32 4.49 -13.23
CA CYS A 299 10.31 3.45 -13.36
C CYS A 299 9.44 3.21 -12.11
N CYS A 300 9.95 3.56 -10.92
CA CYS A 300 9.23 3.51 -9.65
C CYS A 300 8.58 4.88 -9.35
N PRO A 301 7.24 5.01 -9.40
CA PRO A 301 6.56 6.28 -9.20
C PRO A 301 6.72 6.83 -7.78
N ALA A 302 6.79 5.95 -6.77
CA ALA A 302 7.00 6.39 -5.39
C ALA A 302 8.39 6.99 -5.18
N TRP A 303 9.43 6.36 -5.75
CA TRP A 303 10.80 6.86 -5.73
C TRP A 303 10.92 8.19 -6.49
N SER A 304 10.47 8.24 -7.74
CA SER A 304 10.64 9.44 -8.57
C SER A 304 9.90 10.65 -8.02
N VAL A 305 8.72 10.45 -7.41
CA VAL A 305 8.00 11.54 -6.72
C VAL A 305 8.72 11.95 -5.44
N MET A 306 9.24 11.00 -4.65
CA MET A 306 10.03 11.32 -3.45
C MET A 306 11.27 12.13 -3.81
N ALA A 307 12.07 11.64 -4.76
CA ALA A 307 13.32 12.27 -5.15
C ALA A 307 13.11 13.72 -5.64
N LYS A 308 12.05 13.97 -6.42
CA LYS A 308 11.69 15.33 -6.86
C LYS A 308 11.20 16.26 -5.74
N LYS A 309 10.62 15.71 -4.66
CA LYS A 309 10.13 16.49 -3.51
C LYS A 309 11.24 16.80 -2.51
N GLU A 310 12.03 15.80 -2.14
CA GLU A 310 13.06 15.92 -1.09
C GLU A 310 14.37 16.49 -1.63
N PHE A 311 14.66 16.28 -2.93
CA PHE A 311 15.89 16.72 -3.58
C PHE A 311 15.60 17.44 -4.91
N PRO A 312 14.91 18.59 -4.87
CA PRO A 312 14.49 19.33 -6.05
C PRO A 312 15.66 19.75 -6.96
N GLU A 313 16.86 19.98 -6.39
CA GLU A 313 18.07 20.31 -7.13
C GLU A 313 18.51 19.20 -8.10
N TYR A 314 18.20 17.93 -7.79
CA TYR A 314 18.51 16.77 -8.63
C TYR A 314 17.31 16.29 -9.46
N ALA A 315 16.20 17.04 -9.48
CA ALA A 315 14.99 16.62 -10.21
C ALA A 315 15.22 16.40 -11.72
N LYS A 316 16.18 17.12 -12.32
CA LYS A 316 16.60 16.96 -13.73
C LYS A 316 17.48 15.73 -13.97
N CYS A 317 18.08 15.17 -12.92
CA CYS A 317 18.90 13.96 -12.98
C CYS A 317 18.04 12.69 -12.91
N ILE A 318 16.71 12.79 -12.91
CA ILE A 318 15.80 11.64 -12.93
C ILE A 318 15.34 11.44 -14.36
N SER A 319 15.51 10.23 -14.88
CA SER A 319 15.09 9.86 -16.23
C SER A 319 13.64 10.25 -16.52
N MET A 320 13.40 10.66 -17.77
CA MET A 320 12.05 10.95 -18.28
C MET A 320 11.50 9.82 -19.14
N ALA A 321 12.25 8.71 -19.28
CA ALA A 321 11.80 7.51 -19.96
C ALA A 321 10.47 7.03 -19.40
N LEU A 322 9.61 6.53 -20.28
CA LEU A 322 8.32 5.99 -19.89
C LEU A 322 8.50 4.71 -19.10
N THR A 323 7.66 4.50 -18.09
CA THR A 323 7.81 3.30 -17.26
C THR A 323 7.41 2.05 -18.03
N PRO A 324 7.89 0.86 -17.62
CA PRO A 324 7.58 -0.40 -18.30
C PRO A 324 6.09 -0.67 -18.49
N MET A 325 5.28 -0.28 -17.49
CA MET A 325 3.82 -0.35 -17.56
C MET A 325 3.27 0.45 -18.74
N VAL A 326 3.73 1.69 -18.91
CA VAL A 326 3.25 2.60 -19.95
C VAL A 326 3.72 2.17 -21.34
N LEU A 327 4.98 1.76 -21.46
CA LEU A 327 5.54 1.27 -22.72
C LEU A 327 4.80 0.02 -23.21
N THR A 328 4.56 -0.94 -22.32
CA THR A 328 3.78 -2.16 -22.64
C THR A 328 2.37 -1.79 -23.08
N ALA A 329 1.70 -0.89 -22.36
CA ALA A 329 0.34 -0.49 -22.68
C ALA A 329 0.21 0.25 -24.02
N ARG A 330 1.15 1.16 -24.34
CA ARG A 330 1.20 1.84 -25.64
C ARG A 330 1.44 0.87 -26.79
N ARG A 331 2.31 -0.12 -26.59
CA ARG A 331 2.54 -1.18 -27.58
C ARG A 331 1.25 -1.97 -27.82
N LEU A 332 0.57 -2.42 -26.77
CA LEU A 332 -0.70 -3.13 -26.87
C LEU A 332 -1.77 -2.33 -27.61
N LYS A 333 -1.94 -1.03 -27.31
CA LYS A 333 -2.91 -0.18 -28.01
C LYS A 333 -2.54 0.11 -29.47
N LYS A 334 -1.26 0.00 -29.84
CA LYS A 334 -0.81 0.08 -31.23
C LYS A 334 -1.12 -1.19 -32.01
N GLU A 335 -0.95 -2.35 -31.38
CA GLU A 335 -1.26 -3.66 -31.97
C GLU A 335 -2.77 -3.93 -32.03
N HIS A 336 -3.50 -3.50 -30.99
CA HIS A 336 -4.94 -3.66 -30.82
C HIS A 336 -5.61 -2.30 -30.59
N PRO A 337 -5.96 -1.58 -31.67
CA PRO A 337 -6.68 -0.32 -31.57
C PRO A 337 -8.02 -0.52 -30.84
N ASN A 338 -8.29 0.30 -29.82
CA ASN A 338 -9.46 0.26 -28.93
C ASN A 338 -9.44 -0.76 -27.79
N CYS A 339 -8.34 -1.49 -27.57
CA CYS A 339 -8.24 -2.36 -26.41
C CYS A 339 -8.15 -1.56 -25.09
N LYS A 340 -8.67 -2.14 -24.00
CA LYS A 340 -8.42 -1.67 -22.64
C LYS A 340 -7.23 -2.42 -22.05
N VAL A 341 -6.36 -1.72 -21.34
CA VAL A 341 -5.17 -2.29 -20.71
C VAL A 341 -5.31 -2.22 -19.18
N VAL A 342 -5.22 -3.37 -18.53
CA VAL A 342 -5.22 -3.51 -17.07
C VAL A 342 -3.83 -3.92 -16.62
N PHE A 343 -3.13 -3.02 -15.93
CA PHE A 343 -1.86 -3.38 -15.30
C PHE A 343 -2.10 -4.20 -14.02
N VAL A 344 -1.44 -5.33 -13.89
CA VAL A 344 -1.52 -6.20 -12.71
C VAL A 344 -0.14 -6.27 -12.07
N GLY A 345 0.04 -5.67 -10.89
CA GLY A 345 1.36 -5.63 -10.26
C GLY A 345 1.35 -5.18 -8.80
N PRO A 346 2.47 -5.37 -8.09
CA PRO A 346 2.51 -5.29 -6.61
C PRO A 346 2.43 -3.87 -6.02
N CYS A 347 2.24 -2.84 -6.83
CA CYS A 347 2.48 -1.45 -6.42
C CYS A 347 1.22 -0.59 -6.47
N ALA A 348 0.75 -0.14 -5.30
CA ALA A 348 -0.37 0.81 -5.21
C ALA A 348 -0.06 2.13 -5.93
N ALA A 349 1.17 2.65 -5.84
CA ALA A 349 1.55 3.92 -6.49
C ALA A 349 1.39 3.92 -8.02
N LYS A 350 1.38 2.74 -8.67
CA LYS A 350 1.09 2.64 -10.12
C LYS A 350 -0.33 3.09 -10.47
N LYS A 351 -1.30 2.98 -9.54
CA LYS A 351 -2.65 3.54 -9.72
C LYS A 351 -2.60 5.05 -9.98
N LEU A 352 -1.79 5.79 -9.21
CA LEU A 352 -1.59 7.24 -9.37
C LEU A 352 -0.85 7.58 -10.66
N GLU A 353 0.17 6.79 -11.02
CA GLU A 353 0.89 6.98 -12.27
C GLU A 353 -0.05 6.85 -13.48
N ALA A 354 -0.85 5.78 -13.51
CA ALA A 354 -1.85 5.58 -14.56
C ALA A 354 -2.96 6.66 -14.53
N SER A 355 -3.12 7.44 -13.45
CA SER A 355 -4.11 8.53 -13.38
C SER A 355 -3.57 9.86 -13.90
N ARG A 356 -2.26 9.94 -14.22
CA ARG A 356 -1.66 11.16 -14.78
C ARG A 356 -2.29 11.46 -16.14
N ARG A 357 -2.54 12.75 -16.42
CA ARG A 357 -3.19 13.21 -17.67
C ARG A 357 -2.49 12.71 -18.94
N SER A 358 -1.16 12.56 -18.89
CA SER A 358 -0.34 12.08 -20.01
C SER A 358 -0.31 10.56 -20.21
N ILE A 359 -0.88 9.78 -19.27
CA ILE A 359 -0.81 8.31 -19.24
C ILE A 359 -2.21 7.68 -19.18
N ARG A 360 -3.23 8.40 -18.69
CA ARG A 360 -4.58 7.87 -18.47
C ARG A 360 -5.25 7.25 -19.71
N SER A 361 -4.82 7.65 -20.92
CA SER A 361 -5.28 7.06 -22.18
C SER A 361 -4.60 5.75 -22.54
N ASP A 362 -3.42 5.49 -21.96
CA ASP A 362 -2.59 4.32 -22.24
C ASP A 362 -2.94 3.17 -21.29
N VAL A 363 -3.15 3.46 -20.00
CA VAL A 363 -3.44 2.45 -18.97
C VAL A 363 -4.80 2.72 -18.32
N ASP A 364 -5.76 1.84 -18.60
CA ASP A 364 -7.15 2.00 -18.17
C ASP A 364 -7.33 1.67 -16.68
N PHE A 365 -6.72 0.58 -16.19
CA PHE A 365 -6.86 0.15 -14.79
C PHE A 365 -5.57 -0.43 -14.20
N VAL A 366 -5.49 -0.46 -12.86
CA VAL A 366 -4.39 -1.04 -12.10
C VAL A 366 -4.90 -1.92 -10.94
N LEU A 367 -4.49 -3.19 -10.95
CA LEU A 367 -4.76 -4.18 -9.91
C LEU A 367 -3.49 -4.53 -9.12
N THR A 368 -3.64 -4.81 -7.82
CA THR A 368 -2.53 -4.96 -6.85
C THR A 368 -2.73 -6.08 -5.86
#